data_AF-A0A8J8ECN2-F1
#
_entry.id   AF-A0A8J8ECN2-F1
#
_cell.length_a   1.000
_cell.length_b   1.000
_cell.length_c   1.000
_cell.angle_alpha   90.00
_cell.angle_beta   90.00
_cell.angle_gamma   90.00
#
_symmetry.space_group_name_H-M   'P 1'
#
loop_
_entity.id
_entity.type
_entity.pdbx_description
1 polymer ?
#
loop_
_entity_poly.entity_id
_entity_poly.type
_entity_poly.pdbx_seq_one_letter_code
_entity_poly.pdbx_strand_id
1 'polypeptide(L)'
;MLLRLENLKRVGELYINPANLKVIPLVLRDWRDFLSLDEKTYGIYARTIYNPGERFLVVNEGDERIALELENLYRELLEDPLRFCREEYHRYQLRVAKFEGLPFANGWVGSEVVLVGEAPGRKGCGKTGICFYRDASGTLLRKTLFTLGVNPDFVYITNVVKCNPPDNRLRGFGEGELELLRRELEVVKPRAIFAIGRTAEKALKRLGFEFTYLRHPAWYVRRGLREPNGEMLEEYSAIREAFGEWRF
;
A
#
# COMPACT_ATOMS: atom_id res chain seq x y z
N MET A 1 9.78 5.12 -11.27
CA MET A 1 8.67 4.77 -10.35
C MET A 1 8.09 5.97 -9.58
N LEU A 2 8.55 7.19 -9.85
CA LEU A 2 8.28 8.38 -9.03
C LEU A 2 7.01 9.10 -9.47
N LEU A 3 6.25 9.62 -8.51
CA LEU A 3 5.07 10.46 -8.69
C LEU A 3 5.33 11.81 -8.01
N ARG A 4 5.47 12.87 -8.78
CA ARG A 4 5.71 14.21 -8.23
C ARG A 4 4.40 14.85 -7.78
N LEU A 5 4.39 15.50 -6.62
CA LEU A 5 3.19 16.17 -6.09
C LEU A 5 2.63 17.21 -7.09
N GLU A 6 3.49 17.95 -7.80
CA GLU A 6 3.05 18.94 -8.80
C GLU A 6 2.30 18.34 -9.99
N ASN A 7 2.43 17.04 -10.24
CA ASN A 7 1.70 16.35 -11.32
C ASN A 7 0.28 15.96 -10.89
N LEU A 8 -0.07 16.11 -9.61
CA LEU A 8 -1.38 15.79 -9.08
C LEU A 8 -2.30 17.01 -9.17
N LYS A 9 -3.58 16.74 -9.45
CA LYS A 9 -4.63 17.76 -9.39
C LYS A 9 -5.29 17.71 -8.02
N ARG A 10 -5.35 18.85 -7.33
CA ARG A 10 -6.10 19.00 -6.08
C ARG A 10 -7.59 19.25 -6.36
N VAL A 11 -8.47 18.54 -5.67
CA VAL A 11 -9.93 18.71 -5.70
C VAL A 11 -10.44 18.72 -4.27
N GLY A 12 -10.70 19.91 -3.72
CA GLY A 12 -10.94 20.07 -2.28
C GLY A 12 -9.72 19.60 -1.47
N GLU A 13 -9.93 18.64 -0.57
CA GLU A 13 -8.87 18.00 0.22
C GLU A 13 -8.28 16.73 -0.43
N LEU A 14 -8.68 16.41 -1.65
CA LEU A 14 -8.21 15.24 -2.37
C LEU A 14 -7.15 15.59 -3.40
N TYR A 15 -6.24 14.64 -3.62
CA TYR A 15 -5.35 14.62 -4.77
C TYR A 15 -5.80 13.52 -5.73
N ILE A 16 -5.83 13.84 -7.02
CA ILE A 16 -6.09 12.88 -8.09
C ILE A 16 -4.89 12.88 -9.05
N ASN A 17 -4.53 11.70 -9.54
CA ASN A 17 -3.57 11.56 -10.62
C ASN A 17 -4.33 11.55 -11.95
N PRO A 18 -4.24 12.59 -12.79
CA PRO A 18 -4.93 12.62 -14.08
C PRO A 18 -4.55 11.46 -15.00
N ALA A 19 -3.32 10.94 -14.91
CA ALA A 19 -2.85 9.81 -15.71
C ALA A 19 -3.60 8.49 -15.38
N ASN A 20 -4.22 8.40 -14.21
CA ASN A 20 -5.01 7.23 -13.82
C ASN A 20 -6.43 7.24 -14.40
N LEU A 21 -6.90 8.38 -14.92
CA LEU A 21 -8.29 8.60 -15.32
C LEU A 21 -8.44 8.48 -16.84
N LYS A 22 -9.28 7.54 -17.29
CA LYS A 22 -9.70 7.45 -18.70
C LYS A 22 -10.55 8.64 -19.13
N VAL A 23 -11.34 9.18 -18.21
CA VAL A 23 -12.20 10.35 -18.38
C VAL A 23 -12.19 11.13 -17.07
N ILE A 24 -12.28 12.46 -17.16
CA ILE A 24 -12.32 13.31 -15.97
C ILE A 24 -13.73 13.23 -15.34
N PRO A 25 -13.85 12.94 -14.03
CA PRO A 25 -15.14 12.96 -13.35
C PRO A 25 -15.72 14.38 -13.31
N LEU A 26 -17.03 14.49 -13.55
CA LEU A 26 -17.74 15.77 -13.60
C LEU A 26 -17.81 16.44 -12.21
N VAL A 27 -17.96 15.65 -11.14
CA VAL A 27 -18.07 16.14 -9.76
C VAL A 27 -17.38 15.18 -8.80
N LEU A 28 -16.51 15.69 -7.93
CA LEU A 28 -15.93 15.01 -6.78
C LEU A 28 -16.01 15.94 -5.58
N ARG A 29 -16.76 15.58 -4.53
CA ARG A 29 -16.95 16.43 -3.33
C ARG A 29 -16.06 16.01 -2.17
N ASP A 30 -15.98 14.70 -1.93
CA ASP A 30 -15.25 14.12 -0.81
C ASP A 30 -14.60 12.79 -1.20
N TRP A 31 -13.90 12.17 -0.24
CA TRP A 31 -13.24 10.89 -0.45
C TRP A 31 -14.22 9.76 -0.76
N ARG A 32 -15.50 9.86 -0.39
CA ARG A 32 -16.51 8.84 -0.69
C ARG A 32 -16.84 8.85 -2.16
N ASP A 33 -17.04 10.04 -2.75
CA ASP A 33 -17.20 10.19 -4.20
C ASP A 33 -15.98 9.60 -4.92
N PHE A 34 -14.76 9.94 -4.47
CA PHE A 34 -13.52 9.41 -5.04
C PHE A 34 -13.42 7.88 -4.99
N LEU A 35 -13.71 7.25 -3.85
CA LEU A 35 -13.68 5.79 -3.73
C LEU A 35 -14.85 5.07 -4.42
N SER A 36 -15.90 5.82 -4.80
CA SER A 36 -17.06 5.30 -5.51
C SER A 36 -16.89 5.23 -7.04
N LEU A 37 -15.84 5.87 -7.59
CA LEU A 37 -15.57 5.89 -9.03
C LEU A 37 -15.50 4.47 -9.60
N ASP A 38 -16.34 4.20 -10.61
CA ASP A 38 -16.41 2.89 -11.22
C ASP A 38 -15.21 2.63 -12.16
N GLU A 39 -14.61 1.44 -12.06
CA GLU A 39 -13.40 1.13 -12.83
C GLU A 39 -13.65 0.99 -14.34
N LYS A 40 -14.90 0.74 -14.75
CA LYS A 40 -15.25 0.54 -16.16
C LYS A 40 -15.15 1.87 -16.91
N THR A 41 -15.69 2.93 -16.32
CA THR A 41 -15.70 4.30 -16.85
C THR A 41 -14.36 4.98 -16.60
N TYR A 42 -13.90 5.03 -15.34
CA TYR A 42 -12.78 5.89 -14.97
C TYR A 42 -11.41 5.21 -15.04
N GLY A 43 -11.37 3.88 -14.98
CA GLY A 43 -10.14 3.10 -15.03
C GLY A 43 -9.82 2.37 -13.73
N ILE A 44 -8.96 1.37 -13.83
CA ILE A 44 -8.61 0.46 -12.72
C ILE A 44 -7.88 1.19 -11.59
N TYR A 45 -7.14 2.28 -11.85
CA TYR A 45 -6.39 3.05 -10.85
C TYR A 45 -7.10 4.33 -10.41
N ALA A 46 -8.34 4.57 -10.85
CA ALA A 46 -9.05 5.84 -10.63
C ALA A 46 -9.29 6.23 -9.16
N ARG A 47 -9.12 5.29 -8.22
CA ARG A 47 -9.42 5.44 -6.79
C ARG A 47 -8.16 5.51 -5.91
N THR A 48 -7.02 5.82 -6.53
CA THR A 48 -5.73 6.09 -5.89
C THR A 48 -4.93 7.02 -6.80
N ILE A 49 -3.93 7.71 -6.25
CA ILE A 49 -2.96 8.45 -7.06
C ILE A 49 -1.90 7.54 -7.71
N TYR A 50 -1.79 6.28 -7.27
CA TYR A 50 -0.73 5.37 -7.69
C TYR A 50 -1.10 4.45 -8.85
N ASN A 51 -0.10 4.11 -9.66
CA ASN A 51 -0.15 3.08 -10.68
C ASN A 51 1.21 2.34 -10.74
N PRO A 52 1.38 1.26 -11.51
CA PRO A 52 2.64 0.52 -11.55
C PRO A 52 3.88 1.34 -11.95
N GLY A 53 3.71 2.40 -12.75
CA GLY A 53 4.79 3.31 -13.16
C GLY A 53 5.07 4.44 -12.17
N GLU A 54 4.08 4.79 -11.35
CA GLU A 54 4.08 5.91 -10.40
C GLU A 54 3.61 5.43 -9.03
N ARG A 55 4.56 4.95 -8.21
CA ARG A 55 4.29 4.28 -6.92
C ARG A 55 4.71 5.10 -5.71
N PHE A 56 5.72 5.95 -5.89
CA PHE A 56 6.35 6.70 -4.81
C PHE A 56 6.02 8.17 -4.97
N LEU A 57 5.13 8.68 -4.12
CA LEU A 57 4.89 10.11 -4.06
C LEU A 57 6.15 10.78 -3.51
N VAL A 58 6.60 11.83 -4.20
CA VAL A 58 7.73 12.69 -3.81
C VAL A 58 7.24 14.13 -3.74
N VAL A 59 7.51 14.81 -2.64
CA VAL A 59 7.10 16.21 -2.41
C VAL A 59 8.28 17.18 -2.35
N ASN A 60 9.51 16.66 -2.24
CA ASN A 60 10.75 17.43 -2.19
C ASN A 60 11.93 16.59 -2.70
N GLU A 61 13.10 17.21 -2.87
CA GLU A 61 14.31 16.51 -3.35
C GLU A 61 14.83 15.40 -2.41
N GLY A 62 14.54 15.50 -1.11
CA GLY A 62 14.85 14.45 -0.14
C GLY A 62 14.09 13.17 -0.43
N ASP A 63 12.79 13.31 -0.70
CA ASP A 63 11.95 12.19 -1.10
C ASP A 63 12.42 11.56 -2.41
N GLU A 64 12.87 12.37 -3.38
CA GLU A 64 13.39 11.84 -4.64
C GLU A 64 14.58 10.91 -4.45
N ARG A 65 15.50 11.26 -3.54
CA ARG A 65 16.64 10.40 -3.21
C ARG A 65 16.17 9.06 -2.62
N ILE A 66 15.25 9.11 -1.66
CA ILE A 66 14.66 7.90 -1.05
C ILE A 66 13.95 7.04 -2.11
N ALA A 67 13.17 7.66 -3.00
CA ALA A 67 12.46 6.95 -4.05
C ALA A 67 13.39 6.29 -5.07
N LEU A 68 14.53 6.92 -5.41
CA LEU A 68 15.54 6.34 -6.29
C LEU A 68 16.27 5.15 -5.63
N GLU A 69 16.57 5.24 -4.33
CA GLU A 69 17.12 4.10 -3.57
C GLU A 69 16.15 2.92 -3.55
N LEU A 70 14.86 3.17 -3.30
CA LEU A 70 13.80 2.16 -3.38
C LEU A 70 13.68 1.58 -4.80
N GLU A 71 13.71 2.41 -5.85
CA GLU A 71 13.64 1.94 -7.23
C GLU A 71 14.81 1.00 -7.58
N ASN A 72 16.02 1.31 -7.12
CA ASN A 72 17.17 0.42 -7.29
C ASN A 72 16.97 -0.91 -6.53
N LEU A 73 16.46 -0.87 -5.30
CA LEU A 73 16.13 -2.06 -4.53
C LEU A 73 15.10 -2.95 -5.25
N TYR A 74 14.05 -2.35 -5.83
CA TYR A 74 13.06 -3.11 -6.60
C TYR A 74 13.59 -3.58 -7.96
N ARG A 75 14.57 -2.90 -8.55
CA ARG A 75 15.28 -3.40 -9.73
C ARG A 75 16.04 -4.69 -9.40
N GLU A 76 16.74 -4.75 -8.26
CA GLU A 76 17.36 -6.00 -7.80
C GLU A 76 16.34 -7.13 -7.64
N LEU A 77 15.15 -6.83 -7.10
CA LEU A 77 14.05 -7.79 -7.02
C LEU A 77 13.57 -8.27 -8.40
N LEU A 78 13.52 -7.39 -9.40
CA LEU A 78 13.11 -7.76 -10.74
C LEU A 78 14.17 -8.57 -11.49
N GLU A 79 15.45 -8.30 -11.23
CA GLU A 79 16.59 -9.00 -11.82
C GLU A 79 16.77 -10.41 -11.24
N ASP A 80 16.57 -10.57 -9.93
CA ASP A 80 16.57 -11.88 -9.26
C ASP A 80 15.33 -12.05 -8.34
N PRO A 81 14.15 -12.37 -8.93
CA PRO A 81 12.93 -12.54 -8.15
C PRO A 81 13.00 -13.71 -7.16
N LEU A 82 13.80 -14.74 -7.45
CA LEU A 82 13.84 -15.95 -6.61
C LEU A 82 14.68 -15.76 -5.34
N ARG A 83 15.57 -14.76 -5.31
CA ARG A 83 16.21 -14.32 -4.07
C ARG A 83 15.22 -13.79 -3.05
N PHE A 84 14.22 -13.02 -3.51
CA PHE A 84 13.32 -12.26 -2.64
C PHE A 84 11.88 -12.79 -2.61
N CYS A 85 11.54 -13.73 -3.48
CA CYS A 85 10.26 -14.42 -3.48
C CYS A 85 10.48 -15.93 -3.56
N ARG A 86 9.71 -16.67 -2.76
CA ARG A 86 9.58 -18.12 -2.96
C ARG A 86 9.10 -18.42 -4.36
N GLU A 87 9.68 -19.44 -4.98
CA GLU A 87 9.39 -19.82 -6.36
C GLU A 87 7.88 -20.06 -6.60
N GLU A 88 7.20 -20.74 -5.66
CA GLU A 88 5.76 -20.98 -5.75
C GLU A 88 4.93 -19.67 -5.80
N TYR A 89 5.32 -18.67 -5.00
CA TYR A 89 4.63 -17.39 -4.94
C TYR A 89 4.94 -16.55 -6.18
N HIS A 90 6.20 -16.55 -6.63
CA HIS A 90 6.60 -15.86 -7.85
C HIS A 90 5.85 -16.42 -9.07
N ARG A 91 5.85 -17.76 -9.26
CA ARG A 91 5.10 -18.42 -10.34
C ARG A 91 3.61 -18.14 -10.26
N TYR A 92 3.03 -18.06 -9.06
CA TYR A 92 1.61 -17.69 -8.92
C TYR A 92 1.37 -16.22 -9.27
N GLN A 93 2.21 -15.31 -8.80
CA GLN A 93 2.12 -13.88 -9.08
C GLN A 93 2.18 -13.61 -10.59
N LEU A 94 3.08 -14.26 -11.33
CA LEU A 94 3.17 -14.12 -12.79
C LEU A 94 1.88 -14.55 -13.51
N ARG A 95 1.14 -15.54 -12.98
CA ARG A 95 -0.17 -15.94 -13.54
C ARG A 95 -1.29 -14.96 -13.21
N VAL A 96 -1.19 -14.27 -12.08
CA VAL A 96 -2.18 -13.25 -11.68
C VAL A 96 -1.94 -11.94 -12.43
N ALA A 97 -0.68 -11.62 -12.74
CA ALA A 97 -0.21 -10.35 -13.28
C ALA A 97 -1.12 -9.79 -14.39
N LYS A 98 -1.60 -8.56 -14.14
CA LYS A 98 -2.37 -7.75 -15.10
C LYS A 98 -1.64 -6.44 -15.44
N PHE A 99 -0.38 -6.32 -15.00
CA PHE A 99 0.54 -5.23 -15.26
C PHE A 99 1.95 -5.82 -15.44
N GLU A 100 2.85 -5.06 -16.07
CA GLU A 100 4.25 -5.45 -16.21
C GLU A 100 5.01 -5.21 -14.90
N GLY A 101 5.70 -6.24 -14.39
CA GLY A 101 6.46 -6.19 -13.15
C GLY A 101 5.86 -6.98 -11.99
N LEU A 102 6.31 -6.67 -10.76
CA LEU A 102 5.87 -7.32 -9.53
C LEU A 102 5.19 -6.32 -8.58
N PRO A 103 4.42 -6.81 -7.60
CA PRO A 103 3.87 -5.94 -6.55
C PRO A 103 4.99 -5.41 -5.64
N PHE A 104 5.05 -4.10 -5.48
CA PHE A 104 5.98 -3.39 -4.59
C PHE A 104 5.19 -2.57 -3.56
N ALA A 105 5.90 -1.86 -2.67
CA ALA A 105 5.27 -0.82 -1.88
C ALA A 105 4.74 0.34 -2.75
N ASN A 106 3.87 1.14 -2.15
CA ASN A 106 3.44 2.43 -2.68
C ASN A 106 3.16 3.38 -1.51
N GLY A 107 3.23 4.68 -1.77
CA GLY A 107 3.00 5.68 -0.74
C GLY A 107 3.93 6.88 -0.90
N TRP A 108 3.74 7.85 -0.01
CA TRP A 108 4.68 8.95 0.14
C TRP A 108 5.95 8.43 0.82
N VAL A 109 7.09 8.56 0.15
CA VAL A 109 8.36 8.03 0.67
C VAL A 109 8.92 8.86 1.83
N GLY A 110 8.46 10.11 1.99
CA GLY A 110 8.71 10.93 3.16
C GLY A 110 7.70 10.72 4.30
N SER A 111 6.79 9.74 4.20
CA SER A 111 5.81 9.44 5.24
C SER A 111 6.49 8.98 6.53
N GLU A 112 6.20 9.68 7.63
CA GLU A 112 6.67 9.28 8.96
C GLU A 112 6.04 7.97 9.46
N VAL A 113 4.96 7.52 8.81
CA VAL A 113 4.23 6.30 9.17
C VAL A 113 4.32 5.27 8.04
N VAL A 114 4.60 4.02 8.40
CA VAL A 114 4.58 2.87 7.50
C VAL A 114 3.54 1.85 7.96
N LEU A 115 2.74 1.34 7.02
CA LEU A 115 1.88 0.17 7.23
C LEU A 115 2.49 -1.05 6.56
N VAL A 116 2.67 -2.13 7.31
CA VAL A 116 3.20 -3.41 6.81
C VAL A 116 2.08 -4.45 6.81
N GLY A 117 1.66 -4.89 5.63
CA GLY A 117 0.70 -5.97 5.43
C GLY A 117 1.35 -7.35 5.26
N GLU A 118 0.51 -8.35 5.01
CA GLU A 118 0.94 -9.75 4.87
C GLU A 118 1.59 -10.02 3.50
N ALA A 119 0.79 -9.92 2.43
CA ALA A 119 1.16 -10.28 1.07
C ALA A 119 0.15 -9.66 0.08
N PRO A 120 0.44 -9.64 -1.24
CA PRO A 120 -0.50 -9.13 -2.23
C PRO A 120 -1.74 -10.00 -2.33
N GLY A 121 -2.93 -9.41 -2.25
CA GLY A 121 -4.18 -10.12 -2.52
C GLY A 121 -4.43 -10.32 -4.02
N ARG A 122 -4.94 -11.50 -4.43
CA ARG A 122 -5.23 -11.85 -5.84
C ARG A 122 -6.11 -10.86 -6.60
N LYS A 123 -7.11 -10.26 -5.95
CA LYS A 123 -8.02 -9.30 -6.61
C LYS A 123 -7.52 -7.85 -6.52
N GLY A 124 -6.65 -7.57 -5.56
CA GLY A 124 -6.08 -6.25 -5.28
C GLY A 124 -4.66 -6.14 -5.81
N CYS A 125 -3.72 -5.95 -4.89
CA CYS A 125 -2.29 -5.73 -5.14
C CYS A 125 -1.66 -6.72 -6.13
N GLY A 126 -2.04 -8.00 -6.12
CA GLY A 126 -1.52 -8.97 -7.10
C GLY A 126 -1.90 -8.65 -8.55
N LYS A 127 -3.03 -7.97 -8.78
CA LYS A 127 -3.49 -7.53 -10.11
C LYS A 127 -3.13 -6.09 -10.44
N THR A 128 -2.98 -5.23 -9.44
CA THR A 128 -2.83 -3.78 -9.62
C THR A 128 -1.42 -3.31 -9.33
N GLY A 129 -0.62 -4.11 -8.64
CA GLY A 129 0.66 -3.72 -8.06
C GLY A 129 0.51 -2.88 -6.78
N ILE A 130 -0.62 -2.22 -6.56
CA ILE A 130 -0.82 -1.27 -5.45
C ILE A 130 -1.28 -2.00 -4.18
N CYS A 131 -0.54 -1.85 -3.08
CA CYS A 131 -0.86 -2.42 -1.78
C CYS A 131 -2.20 -1.92 -1.24
N PHE A 132 -2.94 -2.81 -0.57
CA PHE A 132 -4.26 -2.51 0.02
C PHE A 132 -5.21 -1.75 -0.91
N TYR A 133 -5.17 -2.07 -2.19
CA TYR A 133 -6.05 -1.50 -3.20
C TYR A 133 -7.02 -2.54 -3.74
N ARG A 134 -8.26 -2.11 -4.06
CA ARG A 134 -9.31 -2.83 -4.80
C ARG A 134 -9.93 -4.08 -4.16
N ASP A 135 -9.19 -4.91 -3.43
CA ASP A 135 -9.78 -6.01 -2.70
C ASP A 135 -10.53 -5.53 -1.44
N ALA A 136 -11.39 -6.40 -0.89
CA ALA A 136 -12.28 -6.01 0.21
C ALA A 136 -11.52 -5.50 1.44
N SER A 137 -10.36 -6.09 1.76
CA SER A 137 -9.50 -5.65 2.85
C SER A 137 -8.88 -4.28 2.57
N GLY A 138 -8.39 -4.07 1.36
CA GLY A 138 -7.82 -2.81 0.92
C GLY A 138 -8.84 -1.68 0.90
N THR A 139 -10.03 -1.94 0.34
CA THR A 139 -11.14 -0.99 0.36
C THR A 139 -11.54 -0.63 1.79
N LEU A 140 -11.66 -1.61 2.69
CA LEU A 140 -12.00 -1.36 4.08
C LEU A 140 -10.91 -0.53 4.80
N LEU A 141 -9.63 -0.85 4.58
CA LEU A 141 -8.51 -0.07 5.13
C LEU A 141 -8.57 1.39 4.67
N ARG A 142 -8.68 1.62 3.35
CA ARG A 142 -8.71 2.97 2.77
C ARG A 142 -9.88 3.79 3.33
N LYS A 143 -11.07 3.20 3.40
CA LYS A 143 -12.25 3.84 4.01
C LYS A 143 -12.03 4.18 5.48
N THR A 144 -11.39 3.29 6.23
CA THR A 144 -11.07 3.50 7.66
C THR A 144 -10.13 4.70 7.81
N LEU A 145 -9.03 4.72 7.06
CA LEU A 145 -8.06 5.82 7.10
C LEU A 145 -8.70 7.16 6.72
N PHE A 146 -9.46 7.21 5.62
CA PHE A 146 -10.18 8.43 5.25
C PHE A 146 -11.19 8.88 6.31
N THR A 147 -11.90 7.95 6.95
CA THR A 147 -12.84 8.27 8.04
C THR A 147 -12.13 8.86 9.26
N LEU A 148 -10.88 8.45 9.50
CA LEU A 148 -10.02 9.00 10.54
C LEU A 148 -9.31 10.30 10.12
N GLY A 149 -9.57 10.82 8.92
CA GLY A 149 -8.92 12.03 8.39
C GLY A 149 -7.50 11.81 7.88
N VAL A 150 -7.09 10.57 7.65
CA VAL A 150 -5.78 10.21 7.09
C VAL A 150 -5.96 9.84 5.62
N ASN A 151 -5.25 10.52 4.73
CA ASN A 151 -5.25 10.11 3.32
C ASN A 151 -4.37 8.85 3.15
N PRO A 152 -4.95 7.68 2.78
CA PRO A 152 -4.18 6.45 2.61
C PRO A 152 -3.13 6.54 1.51
N ASP A 153 -3.28 7.47 0.55
CA ASP A 153 -2.28 7.70 -0.49
C ASP A 153 -1.10 8.57 0.00
N PHE A 154 -1.08 9.01 1.26
CA PHE A 154 0.05 9.73 1.85
C PHE A 154 0.75 8.90 2.93
N VAL A 155 0.33 7.64 3.10
CA VAL A 155 0.98 6.69 4.00
C VAL A 155 1.87 5.77 3.15
N TYR A 156 3.05 5.42 3.65
CA TYR A 156 3.86 4.39 3.00
C TYR A 156 3.33 3.00 3.35
N ILE A 157 2.92 2.23 2.35
CA ILE A 157 2.28 0.93 2.54
C ILE A 157 3.07 -0.14 1.81
N THR A 158 3.47 -1.17 2.54
CA THR A 158 4.23 -2.31 2.03
C THR A 158 3.66 -3.64 2.55
N ASN A 159 4.21 -4.75 2.08
CA ASN A 159 3.89 -6.10 2.57
C ASN A 159 5.18 -6.85 2.93
N VAL A 160 5.08 -7.81 3.86
CA VAL A 160 6.19 -8.72 4.16
C VAL A 160 6.62 -9.49 2.91
N VAL A 161 5.66 -10.08 2.21
CA VAL A 161 5.92 -10.83 0.97
C VAL A 161 5.51 -9.97 -0.22
N LYS A 162 6.30 -9.95 -1.31
CA LYS A 162 5.99 -9.18 -2.54
C LYS A 162 5.27 -9.97 -3.61
N CYS A 163 5.38 -11.29 -3.57
CA CYS A 163 4.72 -12.18 -4.52
C CYS A 163 3.46 -12.78 -3.90
N ASN A 164 2.35 -12.75 -4.64
CA ASN A 164 1.06 -13.25 -4.18
C ASN A 164 1.12 -14.76 -3.89
N PRO A 165 0.72 -15.22 -2.69
CA PRO A 165 0.64 -16.63 -2.39
C PRO A 165 -0.54 -17.31 -3.10
N PRO A 166 -0.39 -18.58 -3.55
CA PRO A 166 -1.49 -19.37 -4.10
C PRO A 166 -2.73 -19.36 -3.21
N ASP A 167 -3.89 -19.14 -3.83
CA ASP A 167 -5.21 -19.11 -3.17
C ASP A 167 -5.32 -18.12 -1.99
N ASN A 168 -4.48 -17.08 -1.97
CA ASN A 168 -4.33 -16.13 -0.86
C ASN A 168 -4.04 -16.84 0.50
N ARG A 169 -3.33 -17.97 0.48
CA ARG A 169 -2.93 -18.72 1.68
C ARG A 169 -1.43 -18.66 1.84
N LEU A 170 -0.97 -17.73 2.68
CA LEU A 170 0.45 -17.60 2.98
C LEU A 170 0.93 -18.80 3.83
N ARG A 171 1.96 -19.51 3.36
CA ARG A 171 2.60 -20.64 4.06
C ARG A 171 3.82 -20.23 4.90
N GLY A 172 4.09 -18.92 4.97
CA GLY A 172 5.24 -18.32 5.64
C GLY A 172 6.04 -17.42 4.69
N PHE A 173 7.07 -16.77 5.26
CA PHE A 173 8.09 -15.95 4.60
C PHE A 173 9.49 -16.52 4.91
N GLY A 174 10.47 -16.29 4.06
CA GLY A 174 11.88 -16.70 4.23
C GLY A 174 12.81 -15.51 4.45
N GLU A 175 14.13 -15.77 4.40
CA GLU A 175 15.14 -14.72 4.60
C GLU A 175 15.10 -13.65 3.51
N GLY A 176 14.87 -14.03 2.26
CA GLY A 176 14.81 -13.10 1.14
C GLY A 176 13.69 -12.06 1.30
N GLU A 177 12.47 -12.50 1.65
CA GLU A 177 11.37 -11.58 1.93
C GLU A 177 11.69 -10.62 3.09
N LEU A 178 12.34 -11.12 4.14
CA LEU A 178 12.74 -10.31 5.30
C LEU A 178 13.86 -9.34 4.97
N GLU A 179 14.84 -9.76 4.17
CA GLU A 179 15.94 -8.92 3.70
C GLU A 179 15.38 -7.73 2.92
N LEU A 180 14.45 -7.99 1.98
CA LEU A 180 13.83 -6.94 1.19
C LEU A 180 13.04 -5.97 2.06
N LEU A 181 12.19 -6.48 2.97
CA LEU A 181 11.43 -5.64 3.89
C LEU A 181 12.35 -4.80 4.80
N ARG A 182 13.43 -5.40 5.32
CA ARG A 182 14.41 -4.69 6.16
C ARG A 182 15.02 -3.53 5.39
N ARG A 183 15.50 -3.79 4.16
CA ARG A 183 16.11 -2.77 3.30
C ARG A 183 15.12 -1.66 2.95
N GLU A 184 13.86 -1.98 2.67
CA GLU A 184 12.81 -0.97 2.46
C GLU A 184 12.65 -0.05 3.68
N LEU A 185 12.55 -0.62 4.88
CA LEU A 185 12.34 0.14 6.11
C LEU A 185 13.58 0.96 6.50
N GLU A 186 14.79 0.46 6.22
CA GLU A 186 16.05 1.19 6.42
C GLU A 186 16.21 2.38 5.47
N VAL A 187 15.64 2.30 4.27
CA VAL A 187 15.61 3.40 3.30
C VAL A 187 14.56 4.45 3.69
N VAL A 188 13.35 4.00 4.03
CA VAL A 188 12.23 4.91 4.38
C VAL A 188 12.41 5.57 5.76
N LYS A 189 13.04 4.88 6.71
CA LYS A 189 13.29 5.36 8.09
C LYS A 189 12.04 5.93 8.78
N PRO A 190 10.94 5.14 8.89
CA PRO A 190 9.71 5.63 9.49
C PRO A 190 9.87 5.95 10.98
N ARG A 191 9.11 6.92 11.47
CA ARG A 191 8.95 7.20 12.91
C ARG A 191 8.05 6.16 13.58
N ALA A 192 7.03 5.68 12.88
CA ALA A 192 6.10 4.69 13.40
C ALA A 192 5.80 3.60 12.37
N ILE A 193 5.81 2.34 12.81
CA ILE A 193 5.48 1.18 11.99
C ILE A 193 4.23 0.52 12.56
N PHE A 194 3.27 0.21 11.70
CA PHE A 194 2.07 -0.55 12.06
C PHE A 194 2.10 -1.92 11.38
N ALA A 195 2.09 -2.95 12.21
CA ALA A 195 1.99 -4.34 11.78
C ALA A 195 0.51 -4.69 11.55
N ILE A 196 0.10 -4.75 10.28
CA ILE A 196 -1.28 -5.08 9.91
C ILE A 196 -1.42 -6.61 9.84
N GLY A 197 -1.77 -7.21 10.98
CA GLY A 197 -1.95 -8.66 11.14
C GLY A 197 -0.71 -9.42 11.61
N ARG A 198 -0.93 -10.70 11.95
CA ARG A 198 0.08 -11.55 12.63
C ARG A 198 1.31 -11.85 11.78
N THR A 199 1.19 -11.86 10.45
CA THR A 199 2.35 -12.10 9.59
C THR A 199 3.32 -10.93 9.67
N ALA A 200 2.81 -9.69 9.54
CA ALA A 200 3.61 -8.47 9.68
C ALA A 200 4.25 -8.36 11.06
N GLU A 201 3.48 -8.66 12.12
CA GLU A 201 3.97 -8.71 13.50
C GLU A 201 5.18 -9.63 13.65
N LYS A 202 5.06 -10.88 13.17
CA LYS A 202 6.15 -11.86 13.26
C LYS A 202 7.39 -11.43 12.47
N ALA A 203 7.20 -10.86 11.27
CA ALA A 203 8.30 -10.40 10.44
C ALA A 203 9.05 -9.23 11.08
N LEU A 204 8.32 -8.20 11.53
CA LEU A 204 8.90 -7.03 12.18
C LEU A 204 9.60 -7.38 13.49
N LYS A 205 9.00 -8.27 14.30
CA LYS A 205 9.63 -8.79 15.52
C LYS A 205 10.96 -9.50 15.22
N ARG A 206 11.01 -10.29 14.14
CA ARG A 206 12.24 -10.99 13.74
C ARG A 206 13.32 -10.03 13.23
N LEU A 207 12.91 -8.94 12.60
CA LEU A 207 13.80 -7.88 12.13
C LEU A 207 14.23 -6.90 13.23
N GLY A 208 13.65 -6.99 14.44
CA GLY A 208 13.99 -6.13 15.57
C GLY A 208 13.41 -4.70 15.49
N PHE A 209 12.39 -4.48 14.65
CA PHE A 209 11.69 -3.19 14.60
C PHE A 209 10.67 -3.07 15.74
N GLU A 210 10.52 -1.87 16.28
CA GLU A 210 9.38 -1.52 17.11
C GLU A 210 8.16 -1.23 16.24
N PHE A 211 6.98 -1.69 16.67
CA PHE A 211 5.75 -1.53 15.90
C PHE A 211 4.51 -1.55 16.79
N THR A 212 3.42 -1.00 16.28
CA THR A 212 2.07 -1.17 16.85
C THR A 212 1.31 -2.24 16.06
N TYR A 213 0.72 -3.21 16.75
CA TYR A 213 -0.10 -4.24 16.13
C TYR A 213 -1.52 -3.73 15.85
N LEU A 214 -2.04 -4.01 14.65
CA LEU A 214 -3.45 -3.81 14.30
C LEU A 214 -4.02 -5.08 13.68
N ARG A 215 -5.28 -5.41 13.97
CA ARG A 215 -5.94 -6.54 13.29
C ARG A 215 -6.05 -6.26 11.80
N HIS A 216 -5.67 -7.26 11.00
CA HIS A 216 -5.78 -7.16 9.55
C HIS A 216 -7.24 -6.91 9.11
N PRO A 217 -7.54 -6.00 8.16
CA PRO A 217 -8.90 -5.69 7.70
C PRO A 217 -9.70 -6.92 7.24
N ALA A 218 -9.01 -7.94 6.72
CA ALA A 218 -9.61 -9.23 6.37
C ALA A 218 -10.28 -9.97 7.55
N TRP A 219 -9.91 -9.69 8.81
CA TRP A 219 -10.58 -10.21 10.00
C TRP A 219 -12.01 -9.66 10.11
N TYR A 220 -12.17 -8.35 9.90
CA TYR A 220 -13.47 -7.67 9.89
C TYR A 220 -14.32 -8.06 8.67
N VAL A 221 -13.69 -8.11 7.49
CA VAL A 221 -14.37 -8.53 6.25
C VAL A 221 -14.95 -9.95 6.34
N ARG A 222 -14.25 -10.88 6.97
CA ARG A 222 -14.74 -12.26 7.20
C ARG A 222 -15.96 -12.32 8.13
N ARG A 223 -16.19 -11.28 8.93
CA ARG A 223 -17.36 -11.10 9.79
C ARG A 223 -18.49 -10.31 9.11
N GLY A 224 -18.38 -10.08 7.80
CA GLY A 224 -19.39 -9.38 7.01
C GLY A 224 -19.22 -7.86 6.96
N LEU A 225 -18.20 -7.30 7.61
CA LEU A 225 -17.99 -5.86 7.64
C LEU A 225 -17.51 -5.31 6.28
N ARG A 226 -18.16 -4.26 5.79
CA ARG A 226 -17.83 -3.57 4.51
C ARG A 226 -17.54 -2.07 4.68
N GLU A 227 -17.95 -1.51 5.80
CA GLU A 227 -17.70 -0.13 6.24
C GLU A 227 -17.01 -0.15 7.60
N PRO A 228 -16.15 0.83 7.92
CA PRO A 228 -15.52 0.89 9.24
C PRO A 228 -16.58 1.00 10.35
N ASN A 229 -16.49 0.16 11.39
CA ASN A 229 -17.30 0.25 12.60
C ASN A 229 -16.51 0.93 13.74
N GLY A 230 -17.17 1.16 14.88
CA GLY A 230 -16.53 1.76 16.06
C GLY A 230 -15.28 1.03 16.52
N GLU A 231 -15.33 -0.31 16.62
CA GLU A 231 -14.17 -1.14 17.04
C GLU A 231 -12.95 -0.91 16.12
N MET A 232 -13.15 -0.94 14.80
CA MET A 232 -12.07 -0.74 13.85
C MET A 232 -11.55 0.71 13.86
N LEU A 233 -12.43 1.70 14.02
CA LEU A 233 -12.03 3.11 14.09
C LEU A 233 -11.21 3.41 15.34
N GLU A 234 -11.60 2.84 16.48
CA GLU A 234 -10.85 2.94 17.74
C GLU A 234 -9.48 2.26 17.62
N GLU A 235 -9.41 1.04 17.08
CA GLU A 235 -8.13 0.36 16.88
C GLU A 235 -7.20 1.13 15.94
N TYR A 236 -7.73 1.66 14.83
CA TYR A 236 -6.93 2.34 13.81
C TYR A 236 -6.66 3.83 14.13
N SER A 237 -7.24 4.41 15.20
CA SER A 237 -6.98 5.81 15.60
C SER A 237 -5.51 6.04 15.93
N ALA A 238 -4.81 5.01 16.40
CA ALA A 238 -3.37 5.03 16.67
C ALA A 238 -2.55 5.49 15.45
N ILE A 239 -3.00 5.21 14.22
CA ILE A 239 -2.34 5.69 12.99
C ILE A 239 -2.44 7.22 12.90
N ARG A 240 -3.65 7.77 13.13
CA ARG A 240 -3.85 9.22 13.15
C ARG A 240 -3.01 9.89 14.24
N GLU A 241 -3.00 9.31 15.43
CA GLU A 241 -2.20 9.79 16.56
C GLU A 241 -0.69 9.81 16.23
N ALA A 242 -0.20 8.80 15.52
CA ALA A 242 1.20 8.72 15.07
C ALA A 242 1.58 9.78 14.02
N PHE A 243 0.62 10.27 13.23
CA PHE A 243 0.83 11.42 12.33
C PHE A 243 0.81 12.76 13.08
N GLY A 244 0.19 12.84 14.26
CA GLY A 244 -0.02 14.09 14.99
C GLY A 244 -1.04 14.99 14.27
N GLU A 245 -0.75 16.29 14.17
CA GLU A 245 -1.50 17.15 13.24
C GLU A 245 -1.15 16.75 11.81
N TRP A 246 -2.13 16.22 11.08
CA TRP A 246 -1.97 15.94 9.66
C TRP A 246 -1.66 17.23 8.90
N ARG A 247 -0.47 17.30 8.28
CA ARG A 247 0.01 18.50 7.59
C ARG A 247 0.08 18.30 6.08
N PHE A 248 -1.03 18.09 5.39
CA PHE A 248 -1.15 18.28 3.94
C PHE A 248 -2.56 18.67 3.53
#